data_AF-A0A848XPH2-F1
#
_entry.id   AF-A0A848XPH2-F1
#
_cell.length_a   1.000
_cell.length_b   1.000
_cell.length_c   1.000
_cell.angle_alpha   90.00
_cell.angle_beta   90.00
_cell.angle_gamma   90.00
#
_symmetry.space_group_name_H-M   'P 1'
#
loop_
_entity.id
_entity.type
_entity.pdbx_description
1 polymer ?
#
loop_
_entity_poly.entity_id
_entity_poly.type
_entity_poly.pdbx_seq_one_letter_code
_entity_poly.pdbx_strand_id
1 'polypeptide(L)'
;MSQADPLAQLDKPVQFLKGVGPRRAESLQRMGILKARDLLYHVPRRYDDASTITPASGAQVGDDVTVVGVVRNKGVVPTRTGLKIFQAVIQDESGMLTCAWPGQPWIDRKLEVGDRILATGPVKFFHGRQLQPREYTLLAREGKDDGSGQGTIFVSYPASDDLPQWFFRKVFEANLDWLIQQIREEEYLPPDVRGELEFLELSKALATMHRPPSLSRVESARRRLAFDELFFLQLVQARARHRQTLEHPGIRFVRTNELIRALHAALPFELTGAQARVLREIYGDMTSTRRMNRMLQ
;
A
#
# COMPACT_ATOMS: atom_id res chain seq x y z
N MET A 1 35.93 15.19 -20.20
CA MET A 1 34.88 15.34 -19.17
C MET A 1 33.71 14.49 -19.61
N SER A 2 33.51 13.36 -18.91
CA SER A 2 32.60 12.30 -19.32
C SER A 2 31.16 12.79 -19.34
N GLN A 3 30.47 12.60 -20.47
CA GLN A 3 29.03 12.76 -20.59
C GLN A 3 28.35 11.71 -19.70
N ALA A 4 27.90 12.13 -18.52
CA ALA A 4 27.03 11.31 -17.68
C ALA A 4 25.58 11.53 -18.12
N ASP A 5 24.97 10.44 -18.57
CA ASP A 5 23.56 10.26 -18.93
C ASP A 5 22.60 11.03 -17.99
N PRO A 6 21.74 11.96 -18.48
CA PRO A 6 20.86 12.78 -17.64
C PRO A 6 19.58 12.02 -17.25
N LEU A 7 19.72 10.81 -16.73
CA LEU A 7 18.62 10.14 -16.05
C LEU A 7 18.45 10.77 -14.67
N ALA A 8 17.21 11.13 -14.31
CA ALA A 8 16.89 11.58 -12.96
C ALA A 8 17.47 10.57 -11.95
N GLN A 9 18.05 11.04 -10.84
CA GLN A 9 18.78 10.18 -9.91
C GLN A 9 17.94 9.00 -9.39
N LEU A 10 16.61 9.21 -9.30
CA LEU A 10 15.63 8.19 -8.91
C LEU A 10 15.35 7.13 -9.99
N ASP A 11 15.69 7.39 -11.25
CA ASP A 11 15.49 6.43 -12.35
C ASP A 11 16.66 5.47 -12.53
N LYS A 12 17.71 5.62 -11.72
CA LYS A 12 18.83 4.68 -11.68
C LYS A 12 18.39 3.32 -11.14
N PRO A 13 19.00 2.22 -11.62
CA PRO A 13 18.73 0.88 -11.11
C PRO A 13 18.86 0.77 -9.59
N VAL A 14 17.93 0.05 -8.97
CA VAL A 14 17.85 -0.12 -7.50
C VAL A 14 19.11 -0.75 -6.90
N GLN A 15 19.88 -1.48 -7.70
CA GLN A 15 21.16 -2.10 -7.30
C GLN A 15 22.23 -1.10 -6.84
N PHE A 16 22.11 0.18 -7.20
CA PHE A 16 23.07 1.20 -6.78
C PHE A 16 22.77 1.77 -5.39
N LEU A 17 21.64 1.38 -4.79
CA LEU A 17 21.32 1.74 -3.41
C LEU A 17 22.16 0.93 -2.42
N LYS A 18 22.56 1.58 -1.34
CA LYS A 18 23.36 0.96 -0.29
C LYS A 18 22.60 -0.23 0.31
N GLY A 19 23.23 -1.39 0.33
CA GLY A 19 22.62 -2.64 0.84
C GLY A 19 21.87 -3.47 -0.23
N VAL A 20 21.81 -3.02 -1.48
CA VAL A 20 21.17 -3.74 -2.59
C VAL A 20 22.20 -4.33 -3.55
N GLY A 21 22.81 -5.45 -3.18
CA GLY A 21 23.71 -6.19 -4.08
C GLY A 21 22.97 -6.88 -5.25
N PRO A 22 23.68 -7.43 -6.25
CA PRO A 22 23.09 -8.01 -7.47
C PRO A 22 21.97 -9.03 -7.21
N ARG A 23 22.19 -9.98 -6.29
CA ARG A 23 21.20 -10.98 -5.90
C ARG A 23 19.92 -10.38 -5.28
N ARG A 24 20.06 -9.30 -4.51
CA ARG A 24 18.91 -8.58 -3.93
C ARG A 24 18.19 -7.77 -4.99
N ALA A 25 18.92 -7.17 -5.93
CA ALA A 25 18.35 -6.48 -7.07
C ALA A 25 17.49 -7.42 -7.95
N GLU A 26 17.97 -8.63 -8.27
CA GLU A 26 17.17 -9.64 -8.98
C GLU A 26 15.88 -10.00 -8.22
N SER A 27 15.96 -10.08 -6.90
CA SER A 27 14.79 -10.39 -6.06
C SER A 27 13.80 -9.21 -6.01
N LEU A 28 14.30 -7.97 -6.03
CA LEU A 28 13.48 -6.75 -6.09
C LEU A 28 12.80 -6.61 -7.46
N GLN A 29 13.51 -6.94 -8.55
CA GLN A 29 12.95 -6.94 -9.90
C GLN A 29 11.78 -7.91 -10.04
N ARG A 30 11.85 -9.10 -9.40
CA ARG A 30 10.71 -10.04 -9.34
C ARG A 30 9.49 -9.45 -8.62
N MET A 31 9.66 -8.44 -7.77
CA MET A 31 8.58 -7.69 -7.13
C MET A 31 8.16 -6.44 -7.93
N GLY A 32 8.70 -6.23 -9.13
CA GLY A 32 8.44 -5.05 -9.95
C GLY A 32 9.22 -3.80 -9.50
N ILE A 33 10.26 -3.96 -8.67
CA ILE A 33 11.10 -2.86 -8.17
C ILE A 33 12.41 -2.87 -8.96
N LEU A 34 12.51 -2.02 -9.99
CA LEU A 34 13.68 -1.97 -10.88
C LEU A 34 14.60 -0.77 -10.57
N LYS A 35 14.00 0.34 -10.15
CA LYS A 35 14.65 1.65 -9.97
C LYS A 35 14.57 2.13 -8.53
N ALA A 36 15.35 3.15 -8.20
CA ALA A 36 15.30 3.81 -6.90
C ALA A 36 13.90 4.43 -6.62
N ARG A 37 13.21 4.98 -7.63
CA ARG A 37 11.82 5.45 -7.48
C ARG A 37 10.88 4.31 -7.10
N ASP A 38 11.00 3.15 -7.75
CA ASP A 38 10.09 2.03 -7.50
C ASP A 38 10.21 1.56 -6.04
N LEU A 39 11.43 1.58 -5.50
CA LEU A 39 11.65 1.29 -4.08
C LEU A 39 11.03 2.37 -3.19
N LEU A 40 11.19 3.65 -3.51
CA LEU A 40 10.58 4.74 -2.73
C LEU A 40 9.05 4.67 -2.72
N TYR A 41 8.43 4.19 -3.80
CA TYR A 41 6.97 3.98 -3.85
C TYR A 41 6.54 2.62 -3.29
N HIS A 42 7.49 1.75 -2.88
CA HIS A 42 7.21 0.51 -2.15
C HIS A 42 6.89 0.80 -0.68
N VAL A 43 5.77 1.48 -0.46
CA VAL A 43 5.32 1.94 0.86
C VAL A 43 4.89 0.77 1.76
N PRO A 44 5.00 0.92 3.10
CA PRO A 44 4.49 -0.09 4.02
C PRO A 44 3.01 -0.40 3.83
N ARG A 45 2.64 -1.68 3.99
CA ARG A 45 1.25 -2.15 3.96
C ARG A 45 0.56 -2.08 5.33
N ARG A 46 1.34 -2.05 6.41
CA ARG A 46 0.84 -2.09 7.79
C ARG A 46 1.68 -1.21 8.71
N TYR A 47 1.00 -0.57 9.66
CA TYR A 47 1.52 0.35 10.65
C TYR A 47 0.99 -0.04 12.02
N ASP A 48 1.87 -0.39 12.95
CA ASP A 48 1.50 -0.85 14.29
C ASP A 48 2.07 0.11 15.34
N ASP A 49 1.19 0.71 16.15
CA ASP A 49 1.60 1.62 17.20
C ASP A 49 2.11 0.85 18.43
N ALA A 50 3.33 1.14 18.84
CA ALA A 50 4.00 0.54 19.99
C ALA A 50 3.24 0.77 21.30
N SER A 51 2.51 1.89 21.43
CA SER A 51 1.69 2.19 22.61
C SER A 51 0.46 1.27 22.74
N THR A 52 0.06 0.62 21.65
CA THR A 52 -1.05 -0.35 21.63
C THR A 52 -0.57 -1.80 21.84
N ILE A 53 0.74 -2.00 21.97
CA ILE A 53 1.30 -3.33 22.23
C ILE A 53 0.89 -3.77 23.63
N THR A 54 0.21 -4.92 23.68
CA THR A 54 -0.18 -5.54 24.93
C THR A 54 1.02 -6.28 25.51
N PRO A 55 1.36 -6.10 26.80
CA PRO A 55 2.36 -6.91 27.47
C PRO A 55 1.98 -8.40 27.42
N ALA A 56 2.96 -9.29 27.26
CA ALA A 56 2.75 -10.73 27.19
C ALA A 56 1.96 -11.29 28.39
N SER A 57 2.15 -10.72 29.58
CA SER A 57 1.39 -11.08 30.78
C SER A 57 -0.06 -10.58 30.75
N GLY A 58 -0.31 -9.43 30.12
CA GLY A 58 -1.60 -8.73 30.09
C GLY A 58 -2.58 -9.22 29.03
N ALA A 59 -2.12 -9.94 28.00
CA ALA A 59 -2.98 -10.49 26.95
C ALA A 59 -4.07 -11.41 27.54
N GLN A 60 -5.38 -11.22 27.35
CA GLN A 60 -6.40 -12.11 27.92
C GLN A 60 -7.08 -12.97 26.85
N VAL A 61 -7.58 -14.14 27.24
CA VAL A 61 -8.31 -15.03 26.31
C VAL A 61 -9.56 -14.31 25.81
N GLY A 62 -9.71 -14.25 24.48
CA GLY A 62 -10.79 -13.52 23.81
C GLY A 62 -10.33 -12.20 23.19
N ASP A 63 -9.22 -11.63 23.65
CA ASP A 63 -8.68 -10.38 23.10
C ASP A 63 -8.02 -10.61 21.74
N ASP A 64 -8.03 -9.57 20.90
CA ASP A 64 -7.24 -9.49 19.67
C ASP A 64 -6.11 -8.48 19.89
N VAL A 65 -4.90 -8.99 20.12
CA VAL A 65 -3.77 -8.19 20.64
C VAL A 65 -2.58 -8.22 19.72
N THR A 66 -1.76 -7.17 19.80
CA THR A 66 -0.41 -7.15 19.25
C THR A 66 0.58 -7.25 20.40
N VAL A 67 1.52 -8.19 20.30
CA VAL A 67 2.58 -8.41 21.29
C VAL A 67 3.94 -8.33 20.61
N VAL A 68 4.95 -7.85 21.34
CA VAL A 68 6.35 -7.88 20.90
C VAL A 68 7.18 -8.63 21.92
N GLY A 69 7.97 -9.60 21.46
CA GLY A 69 8.82 -10.38 22.35
C GLY A 69 9.95 -11.09 21.61
N VAL A 70 10.92 -11.56 22.39
CA VAL A 70 12.04 -12.37 21.91
C VAL A 70 11.66 -13.84 22.00
N VAL A 71 11.84 -14.58 20.91
CA VAL A 71 11.62 -16.03 20.89
C VAL A 71 12.63 -16.70 21.83
N ARG A 72 12.15 -17.35 22.88
CA ARG A 72 12.98 -18.09 23.85
C ARG A 72 13.00 -19.59 23.60
N ASN A 73 11.90 -20.11 23.07
CA ASN A 73 11.79 -21.52 22.71
C ASN A 73 10.89 -21.65 21.47
N LYS A 74 11.14 -22.66 20.64
CA LYS A 74 10.30 -22.99 19.49
C LYS A 74 10.24 -24.50 19.26
N GLY A 75 9.17 -24.98 18.65
CA GLY A 75 9.05 -26.38 18.26
C GLY A 75 7.80 -26.66 17.43
N VAL A 76 7.82 -27.78 16.72
CA VAL A 76 6.66 -28.28 15.98
C VAL A 76 6.06 -29.45 16.73
N VAL A 77 4.81 -29.28 17.17
CA VAL A 77 4.06 -30.31 17.90
C VAL A 77 3.07 -30.98 16.95
N PRO A 78 3.14 -32.31 16.75
CA PRO A 78 2.10 -33.04 16.04
C PRO A 78 0.85 -33.21 16.92
N THR A 79 -0.33 -33.05 16.34
CA THR A 79 -1.60 -33.32 17.02
C THR A 79 -2.12 -34.72 16.70
N ARG A 80 -3.08 -35.21 17.51
CA ARG A 80 -3.72 -36.53 17.33
C ARG A 80 -4.41 -36.70 15.98
N THR A 81 -4.80 -35.60 15.33
CA THR A 81 -5.46 -35.60 14.00
C THR A 81 -4.45 -35.49 12.85
N GLY A 82 -3.14 -35.49 13.13
CA GLY A 82 -2.07 -35.36 12.13
C GLY A 82 -1.73 -33.91 11.76
N LEU A 83 -2.49 -32.92 12.24
CA LEU A 83 -2.17 -31.50 12.05
C LEU A 83 -0.89 -31.15 12.82
N LYS A 84 0.10 -30.54 12.14
CA LYS A 84 1.33 -30.04 12.77
C LYS A 84 1.14 -28.58 13.18
N ILE A 85 1.44 -28.27 14.43
CA ILE A 85 1.35 -26.92 14.99
C ILE A 85 2.76 -26.44 15.31
N PHE A 86 3.18 -25.34 14.69
CA PHE A 86 4.39 -24.65 15.13
C PHE A 86 4.06 -23.80 16.36
N GLN A 87 4.89 -23.87 17.39
CA GLN A 87 4.78 -23.07 18.60
C GLN A 87 6.09 -22.35 18.86
N ALA A 88 6.00 -21.08 19.26
CA ALA A 88 7.12 -20.31 19.75
C ALA A 88 6.72 -19.62 21.07
N VAL A 89 7.54 -19.76 22.10
CA VAL A 89 7.40 -19.01 23.34
C VAL A 89 8.16 -17.71 23.17
N ILE A 90 7.44 -16.60 23.17
CA ILE A 90 8.03 -15.26 23.18
C ILE A 90 8.08 -14.74 24.61
N GLN A 91 9.11 -13.96 24.90
CA GLN A 91 9.30 -13.30 26.18
C GLN A 91 9.50 -11.79 25.98
N ASP A 92 8.78 -11.00 26.77
CA ASP A 92 9.04 -9.58 26.96
C ASP A 92 9.39 -9.30 28.44
N GLU A 93 9.46 -8.02 28.82
CA GLU A 93 9.75 -7.62 30.21
C GLU A 93 8.66 -8.03 31.20
N SER A 94 7.43 -8.23 30.72
CA SER A 94 6.27 -8.54 31.55
C SER A 94 6.07 -10.03 31.80
N GLY A 95 6.56 -10.90 30.88
CA GLY A 95 6.43 -12.34 31.02
C GLY A 95 6.59 -13.09 29.69
N MET A 96 6.05 -14.31 29.67
CA MET A 96 6.08 -15.18 28.51
C MET A 96 4.68 -15.39 27.94
N LEU A 97 4.59 -15.49 26.62
CA LEU A 97 3.38 -15.85 25.91
C LEU A 97 3.71 -16.88 24.82
N THR A 98 2.89 -17.92 24.72
CA THR A 98 3.03 -18.91 23.64
C THR A 98 2.30 -18.39 22.41
N CYS A 99 3.00 -18.28 21.28
CA CYS A 99 2.42 -18.09 19.96
C CYS A 99 2.29 -19.45 19.27
N ALA A 100 1.12 -19.76 18.73
CA ALA A 100 0.85 -21.03 18.05
C ALA A 100 0.30 -20.78 16.64
N TRP A 101 0.85 -21.50 15.66
CA TRP A 101 0.44 -21.47 14.26
C TRP A 101 0.01 -22.86 13.78
N PRO A 102 -1.27 -23.21 13.95
CA PRO A 102 -1.80 -24.48 13.49
C PRO A 102 -1.68 -24.62 11.96
N GLY A 103 -1.20 -25.77 11.49
CA GLY A 103 -1.07 -26.05 10.05
C GLY A 103 0.09 -25.33 9.36
N GLN A 104 0.95 -24.62 10.09
CA GLN A 104 2.06 -23.85 9.53
C GLN A 104 3.43 -24.29 10.09
N PRO A 105 3.81 -25.58 9.96
CA PRO A 105 5.09 -26.07 10.47
C PRO A 105 6.30 -25.45 9.76
N TRP A 106 6.12 -24.84 8.59
CA TRP A 106 7.18 -24.20 7.82
C TRP A 106 7.75 -22.93 8.49
N ILE A 107 7.02 -22.33 9.45
CA ILE A 107 7.49 -21.16 10.20
C ILE A 107 8.71 -21.50 11.06
N ASP A 108 8.88 -22.77 11.45
CA ASP A 108 10.05 -23.26 12.17
C ASP A 108 11.38 -22.95 11.47
N ARG A 109 11.38 -22.91 10.13
CA ARG A 109 12.56 -22.56 9.33
C ARG A 109 12.80 -21.06 9.21
N LYS A 110 11.82 -20.24 9.59
CA LYS A 110 11.84 -18.78 9.42
C LYS A 110 12.19 -18.04 10.71
N LEU A 111 11.77 -18.57 11.85
CA LEU A 111 12.05 -18.01 13.18
C LEU A 111 13.12 -18.82 13.87
N GLU A 112 14.08 -18.15 14.49
CA GLU A 112 15.09 -18.76 15.36
C GLU A 112 14.89 -18.32 16.81
N VAL A 113 15.49 -19.07 17.74
CA VAL A 113 15.61 -18.60 19.12
C VAL A 113 16.44 -17.30 19.11
N GLY A 114 16.05 -16.35 19.94
CA GLY A 114 16.63 -15.01 20.02
C GLY A 114 16.04 -14.00 19.03
N ASP A 115 15.21 -14.42 18.08
CA ASP A 115 14.52 -13.49 17.18
C ASP A 115 13.52 -12.63 17.94
N ARG A 116 13.56 -11.31 17.71
CA ARG A 116 12.53 -10.38 18.21
C ARG A 116 11.41 -10.29 17.18
N ILE A 117 10.19 -10.63 17.57
CA ILE A 117 9.02 -10.61 16.69
C ILE A 117 7.91 -9.72 17.21
N LEU A 118 7.14 -9.15 16.29
CA LEU A 118 5.82 -8.57 16.53
C LEU A 118 4.79 -9.58 16.03
N ALA A 119 3.85 -9.98 16.86
CA ALA A 119 2.80 -10.93 16.50
C ALA A 119 1.43 -10.34 16.83
N THR A 120 0.48 -10.46 15.89
CA THR A 120 -0.88 -9.94 16.08
C THR A 120 -1.91 -11.02 15.82
N GLY A 121 -2.86 -11.16 16.72
CA GLY A 121 -4.01 -12.04 16.54
C GLY A 121 -4.83 -12.27 17.80
N PRO A 122 -5.83 -13.16 17.71
CA PRO A 122 -6.65 -13.52 18.85
C PRO A 122 -5.88 -14.39 19.85
N VAL A 123 -6.09 -14.12 21.13
CA VAL A 123 -5.64 -14.96 22.23
C VAL A 123 -6.70 -16.03 22.49
N LYS A 124 -6.30 -17.29 22.45
CA LYS A 124 -7.16 -18.44 22.72
C LYS A 124 -6.63 -19.27 23.89
N PHE A 125 -7.51 -20.05 24.49
CA PHE A 125 -7.13 -21.04 25.49
C PHE A 125 -6.94 -22.41 24.82
N PHE A 126 -5.73 -22.94 24.89
CA PHE A 126 -5.39 -24.29 24.45
C PHE A 126 -4.23 -24.79 25.31
N HIS A 127 -4.48 -25.68 26.28
CA HIS A 127 -3.45 -26.10 27.26
C HIS A 127 -2.70 -24.92 27.92
N GLY A 128 -3.41 -23.81 28.16
CA GLY A 128 -2.83 -22.54 28.56
C GLY A 128 -3.21 -21.42 27.60
N ARG A 129 -2.82 -20.19 27.95
CA ARG A 129 -3.08 -19.02 27.12
C ARG A 129 -2.10 -18.97 25.96
N GLN A 130 -2.63 -18.92 24.73
CA GLN A 130 -1.82 -18.88 23.51
C GLN A 130 -2.33 -17.80 22.56
N LEU A 131 -1.43 -17.00 22.00
CA LEU A 131 -1.75 -16.16 20.85
C LEU A 131 -1.80 -17.03 19.60
N GLN A 132 -2.79 -16.85 18.74
CA GLN A 132 -2.83 -17.45 17.40
C GLN A 132 -2.61 -16.35 16.36
N PRO A 133 -1.35 -16.06 15.98
CA PRO A 133 -1.08 -14.89 15.15
C PRO A 133 -1.66 -15.10 13.75
N ARG A 134 -2.47 -14.13 13.31
CA ARG A 134 -2.86 -14.03 11.89
C ARG A 134 -1.72 -13.47 11.07
N GLU A 135 -0.94 -12.58 11.67
CA GLU A 135 0.26 -12.01 11.08
C GLU A 135 1.40 -11.96 12.12
N TYR A 136 2.63 -12.08 11.64
CA TYR A 136 3.83 -11.82 12.42
C TYR A 136 4.89 -11.11 11.58
N THR A 137 5.72 -10.33 12.25
CA THR A 137 6.81 -9.55 11.66
C THR A 137 8.09 -9.81 12.44
N LEU A 138 9.14 -10.27 11.75
CA LEU A 138 10.49 -10.35 12.32
C LEU A 138 11.04 -8.93 12.47
N LEU A 139 11.21 -8.48 13.72
CA LEU A 139 11.72 -7.14 14.01
C LEU A 139 13.24 -7.10 13.99
N ALA A 140 13.90 -8.08 14.60
CA ALA A 140 15.35 -8.21 14.67
C ALA A 140 15.75 -9.68 14.81
N ARG A 141 16.97 -10.01 14.37
CA ARG A 141 17.57 -11.34 14.52
C ARG A 141 18.62 -11.31 15.63
N GLU A 142 18.77 -12.39 16.37
CA GLU A 142 19.82 -12.49 17.41
C GLU A 142 21.21 -12.21 16.81
N GLY A 143 22.00 -11.38 17.49
CA GLY A 143 23.36 -10.99 17.05
C GLY A 143 23.42 -10.00 15.89
N LYS A 144 22.28 -9.55 15.36
CA LYS A 144 22.19 -8.41 14.42
C LYS A 144 21.47 -7.28 15.14
N ASP A 145 22.23 -6.55 15.94
CA ASP A 145 21.74 -5.40 16.68
C ASP A 145 21.40 -4.27 15.69
N ASP A 146 20.17 -4.31 15.20
CA ASP A 146 19.62 -3.28 14.33
C ASP A 146 18.90 -2.29 15.25
N GLY A 147 19.60 -1.24 15.70
CA GLY A 147 19.14 -0.14 16.56
C GLY A 147 17.90 0.64 16.08
N SER A 148 17.14 0.10 15.13
CA SER A 148 15.90 0.59 14.53
C SER A 148 14.64 0.43 15.42
N GLY A 149 14.79 -0.03 16.67
CA GLY A 149 13.68 -0.32 17.58
C GLY A 149 13.08 0.88 18.32
N GLN A 150 13.51 2.11 18.05
CA GLN A 150 13.07 3.32 18.78
C GLN A 150 11.87 4.05 18.17
N GLY A 151 11.26 3.50 17.11
CA GLY A 151 10.05 4.07 16.54
C GLY A 151 8.81 3.70 17.37
N THR A 152 7.98 4.69 17.73
CA THR A 152 6.65 4.47 18.30
C THR A 152 5.72 3.73 17.33
N ILE A 153 6.05 3.65 16.03
CA ILE A 153 5.25 2.95 15.03
C ILE A 153 6.13 1.98 14.25
N PHE A 154 5.76 0.70 14.29
CA PHE A 154 6.36 -0.35 13.49
C PHE A 154 5.73 -0.40 12.11
N VAL A 155 6.56 -0.21 11.09
CA VAL A 155 6.15 -0.36 9.69
C VAL A 155 6.45 -1.78 9.18
N SER A 156 5.53 -2.32 8.39
CA SER A 156 5.68 -3.60 7.70
C SER A 156 5.44 -3.44 6.20
N TYR A 157 6.42 -3.82 5.41
CA TYR A 157 6.42 -3.74 3.95
C TYR A 157 5.76 -4.96 3.31
N PRO A 158 5.26 -4.89 2.07
CA PRO A 158 5.09 -6.09 1.28
C PRO A 158 6.46 -6.79 1.13
N ALA A 159 6.56 -8.04 1.55
CA ALA A 159 7.82 -8.78 1.67
C ALA A 159 7.71 -10.18 1.07
N SER A 160 8.86 -10.76 0.75
CA SER A 160 8.98 -12.13 0.25
C SER A 160 10.02 -12.90 1.08
N ASP A 161 10.11 -14.21 0.90
CA ASP A 161 11.13 -15.03 1.60
C ASP A 161 12.55 -14.60 1.24
N ASP A 162 12.74 -14.15 -0.01
CA ASP A 162 14.00 -13.61 -0.50
C ASP A 162 14.27 -12.17 -0.03
N LEU A 163 13.23 -11.41 0.35
CA LEU A 163 13.31 -10.02 0.78
C LEU A 163 12.46 -9.79 2.04
N PRO A 164 12.98 -10.19 3.21
CA PRO A 164 12.26 -10.10 4.48
C PRO A 164 12.19 -8.65 5.00
N GLN A 165 11.37 -8.42 6.03
CA GLN A 165 11.13 -7.09 6.62
C GLN A 165 12.41 -6.35 7.03
N TRP A 166 13.37 -7.05 7.65
CA TRP A 166 14.64 -6.46 8.05
C TRP A 166 15.44 -5.93 6.87
N PHE A 167 15.31 -6.54 5.68
CA PHE A 167 16.00 -6.06 4.48
C PHE A 167 15.46 -4.67 4.10
N PHE A 168 14.13 -4.52 3.98
CA PHE A 168 13.53 -3.22 3.66
C PHE A 168 13.89 -2.16 4.70
N ARG A 169 13.84 -2.51 5.99
CA ARG A 169 14.23 -1.60 7.07
C ARG A 169 15.66 -1.09 6.90
N LYS A 170 16.64 -1.99 6.69
CA LYS A 170 18.04 -1.59 6.47
C LYS A 170 18.23 -0.76 5.21
N VAL A 171 17.56 -1.11 4.13
CA VAL A 171 17.68 -0.36 2.88
C VAL A 171 17.07 1.02 3.03
N PHE A 172 15.89 1.18 3.64
CA PHE A 172 15.32 2.50 3.89
C PHE A 172 16.10 3.29 4.95
N GLU A 173 16.61 2.66 6.00
CA GLU A 173 17.50 3.31 6.96
C GLU A 173 18.72 3.91 6.27
N ALA A 174 19.34 3.17 5.35
CA ALA A 174 20.54 3.60 4.65
C ALA A 174 20.31 4.61 3.51
N ASN A 175 19.10 4.65 2.91
CA ASN A 175 18.88 5.37 1.66
C ASN A 175 17.71 6.37 1.69
N LEU A 176 16.79 6.31 2.67
CA LEU A 176 15.55 7.10 2.62
C LEU A 176 15.82 8.61 2.57
N ASP A 177 16.74 9.13 3.39
CA ASP A 177 16.99 10.58 3.42
C ASP A 177 17.49 11.10 2.06
N TRP A 178 18.35 10.32 1.39
CA TRP A 178 18.79 10.63 0.04
C TRP A 178 17.62 10.54 -0.96
N LEU A 179 16.80 9.48 -0.91
CA LEU A 179 15.64 9.32 -1.79
C LEU A 179 14.63 10.48 -1.65
N ILE A 180 14.36 10.90 -0.41
CA ILE A 180 13.45 12.01 -0.09
C ILE A 180 14.01 13.36 -0.56
N GLN A 181 15.34 13.54 -0.53
CA GLN A 181 15.96 14.72 -1.11
C GLN A 181 15.78 14.76 -2.64
N GLN A 182 15.96 13.63 -3.32
CA GLN A 182 15.82 13.58 -4.79
C GLN A 182 14.38 13.83 -5.25
N ILE A 183 13.37 13.26 -4.56
CA ILE A 183 11.96 13.40 -4.97
C ILE A 183 11.41 14.81 -4.71
N ARG A 184 12.09 15.62 -3.88
CA ARG A 184 11.64 16.99 -3.56
C ARG A 184 11.51 17.86 -4.81
N GLU A 185 12.38 17.65 -5.79
CA GLU A 185 12.36 18.38 -7.06
C GLU A 185 11.20 17.95 -7.99
N GLU A 186 10.57 16.79 -7.71
CA GLU A 186 9.42 16.28 -8.47
C GLU A 186 8.06 16.75 -7.90
N GLU A 187 8.03 17.71 -6.96
CA GLU A 187 6.75 18.28 -6.48
C GLU A 187 6.02 19.02 -7.61
N TYR A 188 4.86 18.52 -8.00
CA TYR A 188 4.06 19.05 -9.09
C TYR A 188 2.80 19.79 -8.63
N LEU A 189 2.39 19.68 -7.36
CA LEU A 189 1.24 20.44 -6.86
C LEU A 189 1.66 21.85 -6.43
N PRO A 190 1.05 22.90 -7.03
CA PRO A 190 1.28 24.28 -6.63
C PRO A 190 1.00 24.52 -5.13
N PRO A 191 1.73 25.42 -4.46
CA PRO A 191 1.56 25.67 -3.02
C PRO A 191 0.15 26.08 -2.60
N ASP A 192 -0.55 26.82 -3.44
CA ASP A 192 -1.95 27.25 -3.27
C ASP A 192 -2.90 26.05 -3.28
N VAL A 193 -2.79 25.16 -4.27
CA VAL A 193 -3.62 23.93 -4.34
C VAL A 193 -3.36 23.03 -3.13
N ARG A 194 -2.10 22.89 -2.70
CA ARG A 194 -1.77 22.12 -1.49
C ARG A 194 -2.36 22.76 -0.22
N GLY A 195 -2.34 24.08 -0.14
CA GLY A 195 -2.92 24.83 0.97
C GLY A 195 -4.43 24.64 1.08
N GLU A 196 -5.15 24.74 -0.06
CA GLU A 196 -6.59 24.55 -0.13
C GLU A 196 -7.03 23.11 0.23
N LEU A 197 -6.28 22.11 -0.23
CA LEU A 197 -6.59 20.69 0.00
C LEU A 197 -5.97 20.11 1.28
N GLU A 198 -5.25 20.93 2.05
CA GLU A 198 -4.51 20.54 3.26
C GLU A 198 -3.53 19.37 3.03
N PHE A 199 -2.86 19.37 1.87
CA PHE A 199 -1.95 18.31 1.48
C PHE A 199 -0.50 18.53 1.89
N LEU A 200 0.12 17.46 2.39
CA LEU A 200 1.57 17.38 2.59
C LEU A 200 2.29 17.52 1.26
N GLU A 201 3.48 18.11 1.24
CA GLU A 201 4.41 18.00 0.10
C GLU A 201 4.71 16.52 -0.20
N LEU A 202 4.94 16.18 -1.48
CA LEU A 202 5.19 14.80 -1.92
C LEU A 202 6.33 14.14 -1.14
N SER A 203 7.45 14.85 -1.00
CA SER A 203 8.60 14.37 -0.22
C SER A 203 8.25 14.12 1.25
N LYS A 204 7.42 14.97 1.87
CA LYS A 204 6.95 14.80 3.26
C LYS A 204 5.97 13.64 3.39
N ALA A 205 5.08 13.45 2.40
CA ALA A 205 4.14 12.35 2.38
C ALA A 205 4.90 11.01 2.31
N LEU A 206 5.81 10.85 1.36
CA LEU A 206 6.63 9.64 1.24
C LEU A 206 7.49 9.40 2.48
N ALA A 207 8.14 10.43 3.02
CA ALA A 207 8.91 10.31 4.26
C ALA A 207 8.02 9.81 5.42
N THR A 208 6.81 10.36 5.54
CA THR A 208 5.84 9.96 6.57
C THR A 208 5.37 8.51 6.38
N MET A 209 5.20 8.05 5.14
CA MET A 209 4.84 6.65 4.88
C MET A 209 5.93 5.67 5.37
N HIS A 210 7.21 6.03 5.27
CA HIS A 210 8.31 5.14 5.67
C HIS A 210 8.77 5.31 7.12
N ARG A 211 8.74 6.53 7.65
CA ARG A 211 9.12 6.89 9.03
C ARG A 211 8.01 7.75 9.66
N PRO A 212 6.87 7.13 10.03
CA PRO A 212 5.71 7.86 10.51
C PRO A 212 5.91 8.40 11.94
N PRO A 213 5.58 9.67 12.20
CA PRO A 213 5.57 10.22 13.56
C PRO A 213 4.30 9.85 14.33
N SER A 214 3.18 9.57 13.63
CA SER A 214 1.90 9.14 14.22
C SER A 214 1.04 8.43 13.17
N LEU A 215 0.07 7.62 13.61
CA LEU A 215 -0.89 6.97 12.71
C LEU A 215 -1.77 7.99 11.97
N SER A 216 -2.15 9.09 12.63
CA SER A 216 -2.91 10.18 11.99
C SER A 216 -2.15 10.81 10.81
N ARG A 217 -0.82 10.96 10.94
CA ARG A 217 0.03 11.48 9.87
C ARG A 217 0.18 10.49 8.71
N VAL A 218 0.19 9.18 8.98
CA VAL A 218 0.14 8.15 7.95
C VAL A 218 -1.11 8.32 7.08
N GLU A 219 -2.27 8.52 7.69
CA GLU A 219 -3.52 8.72 6.93
C GLU A 219 -3.47 10.00 6.07
N SER A 220 -2.91 11.10 6.58
CA SER A 220 -2.72 12.31 5.77
C SER A 220 -1.78 12.07 4.58
N ALA A 221 -0.68 11.33 4.79
CA ALA A 221 0.25 10.99 3.73
C ALA A 221 -0.36 10.04 2.69
N ARG A 222 -1.11 9.03 3.15
CA ARG A 222 -1.86 8.12 2.27
C ARG A 222 -2.89 8.88 1.43
N ARG A 223 -3.63 9.81 2.04
CA ARG A 223 -4.60 10.65 1.33
C ARG A 223 -3.93 11.44 0.20
N ARG A 224 -2.75 12.02 0.45
CA ARG A 224 -1.96 12.70 -0.60
C ARG A 224 -1.61 11.75 -1.75
N LEU A 225 -1.04 10.58 -1.45
CA LEU A 225 -0.63 9.62 -2.50
C LEU A 225 -1.83 9.03 -3.26
N ALA A 226 -2.95 8.80 -2.59
CA ALA A 226 -4.19 8.35 -3.23
C ALA A 226 -4.78 9.44 -4.15
N PHE A 227 -4.71 10.70 -3.74
CA PHE A 227 -5.07 11.82 -4.60
C PHE A 227 -4.18 11.87 -5.83
N ASP A 228 -2.87 11.70 -5.66
CA ASP A 228 -1.89 11.73 -6.75
C ASP A 228 -2.23 10.69 -7.83
N GLU A 229 -2.50 9.44 -7.43
CA GLU A 229 -2.91 8.37 -8.34
C GLU A 229 -4.20 8.71 -9.11
N LEU A 230 -5.23 9.16 -8.39
CA LEU A 230 -6.52 9.53 -9.00
C LEU A 230 -6.38 10.76 -9.90
N PHE A 231 -5.60 11.75 -9.50
CA PHE A 231 -5.38 12.97 -10.24
C PHE A 231 -4.70 12.67 -11.59
N PHE A 232 -3.64 11.87 -11.61
CA PHE A 232 -2.98 11.49 -12.86
C PHE A 232 -3.90 10.66 -13.75
N LEU A 233 -4.68 9.75 -13.19
CA LEU A 233 -5.70 9.01 -13.95
C LEU A 233 -6.72 9.96 -14.58
N GLN A 234 -7.27 10.90 -13.81
CA GLN A 234 -8.23 11.90 -14.31
C GLN A 234 -7.60 12.83 -15.34
N LEU A 235 -6.33 13.20 -15.18
CA LEU A 235 -5.60 14.04 -16.13
C LEU A 235 -5.44 13.33 -17.49
N VAL A 236 -5.08 12.05 -17.49
CA VAL A 236 -5.00 11.23 -18.71
C VAL A 236 -6.38 11.15 -19.37
N GLN A 237 -7.44 10.89 -18.60
CA GLN A 237 -8.81 10.84 -19.13
C GLN A 237 -9.29 12.18 -19.68
N ALA A 238 -8.98 13.29 -18.99
CA ALA A 238 -9.31 14.63 -19.42
C ALA A 238 -8.59 14.98 -20.73
N ARG A 239 -7.30 14.64 -20.84
CA ARG A 239 -6.52 14.83 -22.07
C ARG A 239 -7.06 13.99 -23.23
N ALA A 240 -7.39 12.72 -22.99
CA ALA A 240 -8.01 11.85 -23.99
C ALA A 240 -9.36 12.42 -24.46
N ARG A 241 -10.21 12.87 -23.52
CA ARG A 241 -11.49 13.52 -23.82
C ARG A 241 -11.30 14.79 -24.64
N HIS A 242 -10.37 15.65 -24.23
CA HIS A 242 -10.06 16.90 -24.95
C HIS A 242 -9.67 16.61 -26.40
N ARG A 243 -8.74 15.69 -26.62
CA ARG A 243 -8.32 15.25 -27.95
C ARG A 243 -9.45 14.69 -28.80
N GLN A 244 -10.32 13.87 -28.20
CA GLN A 244 -11.41 13.24 -28.93
C GLN A 244 -12.57 14.20 -29.22
N THR A 245 -12.86 15.16 -28.35
CA THR A 245 -14.07 16.00 -28.45
C THR A 245 -13.83 17.44 -28.89
N LEU A 246 -12.63 18.00 -28.64
CA LEU A 246 -12.33 19.42 -28.85
C LEU A 246 -11.23 19.66 -29.91
N GLU A 247 -10.20 18.81 -30.00
CA GLU A 247 -9.13 19.01 -31.01
C GLU A 247 -9.61 18.80 -32.45
N HIS A 248 -10.68 18.01 -32.64
CA HIS A 248 -11.26 17.78 -33.96
C HIS A 248 -12.75 18.14 -33.96
N PRO A 249 -13.23 18.90 -34.96
CA PRO A 249 -14.65 19.21 -35.06
C PRO A 249 -15.48 17.93 -35.23
N GLY A 250 -16.65 17.93 -34.61
CA GLY A 250 -17.68 16.92 -34.81
C GLY A 250 -18.57 17.25 -36.01
N ILE A 251 -19.41 16.28 -36.37
CA ILE A 251 -20.49 16.51 -37.34
C ILE A 251 -21.69 17.04 -36.56
N ARG A 252 -22.15 18.22 -36.95
CA ARG A 252 -23.36 18.81 -36.40
C ARG A 252 -24.57 18.30 -37.16
N PHE A 253 -25.46 17.60 -36.47
CA PHE A 253 -26.73 17.16 -37.04
C PHE A 253 -27.81 18.24 -36.85
N VAL A 254 -28.76 18.27 -37.78
CA VAL A 254 -29.98 19.07 -37.64
C VAL A 254 -31.10 18.16 -37.17
N ARG A 255 -31.72 18.50 -36.04
CA ARG A 255 -32.85 17.74 -35.52
C ARG A 255 -34.13 18.12 -36.27
N THR A 256 -34.75 17.15 -36.91
CA THR A 256 -36.13 17.24 -37.41
C THR A 256 -37.04 16.37 -36.53
N ASN A 257 -38.31 16.77 -36.38
CA ASN A 257 -39.28 16.01 -35.57
C ASN A 257 -40.11 15.00 -36.40
N GLU A 258 -39.79 14.84 -37.69
CA GLU A 258 -40.57 14.03 -38.63
C GLU A 258 -40.59 12.54 -38.23
N LEU A 259 -39.40 11.92 -38.13
CA LEU A 259 -39.28 10.52 -37.71
C LEU A 259 -39.54 10.33 -36.21
N ILE A 260 -39.18 11.33 -35.39
CA ILE A 260 -39.29 11.25 -33.93
C ILE A 260 -40.75 11.17 -33.49
N ARG A 261 -41.64 11.98 -34.06
CA ARG A 261 -43.07 11.97 -33.72
C ARG A 261 -43.73 10.65 -34.09
N ALA A 262 -43.44 10.13 -35.27
CA ALA A 262 -43.97 8.85 -35.73
C ALA A 262 -43.52 7.71 -34.82
N LEU A 263 -42.23 7.67 -34.45
CA LEU A 263 -41.71 6.66 -33.52
C LEU A 263 -42.37 6.76 -32.14
N HIS A 264 -42.49 7.97 -31.57
CA HIS A 264 -43.10 8.15 -30.25
C HIS A 264 -44.59 7.75 -30.22
N ALA A 265 -45.33 7.99 -31.30
CA ALA A 265 -46.73 7.58 -31.42
C ALA A 265 -46.90 6.05 -31.59
N ALA A 266 -45.88 5.36 -32.12
CA ALA A 266 -45.91 3.91 -32.32
C ALA A 266 -45.50 3.10 -31.08
N LEU A 267 -44.94 3.74 -30.05
CA LEU A 267 -44.53 3.04 -28.83
C LEU A 267 -45.76 2.65 -28.00
N PRO A 268 -45.85 1.38 -27.52
CA PRO A 268 -46.98 0.92 -26.71
C PRO A 268 -46.87 1.35 -25.23
N PHE A 269 -45.95 2.27 -24.92
CA PHE A 269 -45.69 2.77 -23.57
C PHE A 269 -45.20 4.21 -23.62
N GLU A 270 -45.37 4.93 -22.51
CA GLU A 270 -44.78 6.25 -22.34
C GLU A 270 -43.33 6.15 -21.90
N LEU A 271 -42.47 7.03 -22.42
CA LEU A 271 -41.09 7.11 -21.99
C LEU A 271 -41.03 7.52 -20.51
N THR A 272 -40.21 6.82 -19.75
CA THR A 272 -39.87 7.23 -18.39
C THR A 272 -39.17 8.59 -18.40
N GLY A 273 -39.24 9.31 -17.28
CA GLY A 273 -38.53 10.59 -17.12
C GLY A 273 -37.02 10.47 -17.35
N ALA A 274 -36.42 9.32 -17.03
CA ALA A 274 -35.02 9.03 -17.30
C ALA A 274 -34.75 8.88 -18.81
N GLN A 275 -35.55 8.11 -19.53
CA GLN A 275 -35.43 7.95 -21.00
C GLN A 275 -35.61 9.29 -21.72
N ALA A 276 -36.61 10.08 -21.34
CA ALA A 276 -36.85 11.40 -21.93
C ALA A 276 -35.70 12.40 -21.65
N ARG A 277 -35.06 12.31 -20.48
CA ARG A 277 -33.86 13.11 -20.15
C ARG A 277 -32.66 12.69 -21.01
N VAL A 278 -32.37 11.39 -21.07
CA VAL A 278 -31.25 10.85 -21.86
C VAL A 278 -31.38 11.20 -23.34
N LEU A 279 -32.57 11.08 -23.93
CA LEU A 279 -32.79 11.49 -25.33
C LEU A 279 -32.50 12.97 -25.55
N ARG A 280 -32.93 13.85 -24.64
CA ARG A 280 -32.60 15.29 -24.71
C ARG A 280 -31.09 15.53 -24.67
N GLU A 281 -30.38 14.81 -23.82
CA GLU A 281 -28.92 14.90 -23.72
C GLU A 281 -28.23 14.41 -25.00
N ILE A 282 -28.66 13.28 -25.57
CA ILE A 282 -28.15 12.75 -26.86
C ILE A 282 -28.38 13.78 -27.98
N TYR A 283 -29.58 14.36 -28.07
CA TYR A 283 -29.85 15.39 -29.07
C TYR A 283 -28.99 16.64 -28.87
N GLY A 284 -28.78 17.07 -27.62
CA GLY A 284 -27.87 18.19 -27.31
C GLY A 284 -26.45 17.92 -27.81
N ASP A 285 -25.94 16.71 -27.56
CA ASP A 285 -24.60 16.31 -27.99
C ASP A 285 -24.50 16.22 -29.52
N MET A 286 -25.45 15.56 -30.19
CA MET A 286 -25.46 15.38 -31.66
C MET A 286 -25.70 16.67 -32.45
N THR A 287 -26.36 17.65 -31.86
CA THR A 287 -26.59 18.96 -32.50
C THR A 287 -25.49 19.99 -32.19
N SER A 288 -24.50 19.60 -31.40
CA SER A 288 -23.31 20.40 -31.10
C SER A 288 -22.26 20.30 -32.22
N THR A 289 -21.24 21.16 -32.16
CA THR A 289 -20.06 21.11 -33.05
C THR A 289 -18.96 20.17 -32.53
N ARG A 290 -19.16 19.55 -31.36
CA ARG A 290 -18.20 18.64 -30.72
C ARG A 290 -18.59 17.20 -31.04
N ARG A 291 -17.61 16.29 -30.98
CA ARG A 291 -17.90 14.86 -31.09
C ARG A 291 -18.61 14.38 -29.81
N MET A 292 -19.70 13.64 -29.97
CA MET A 292 -20.37 12.97 -28.87
C MET A 292 -19.58 11.73 -28.44
N ASN A 293 -19.17 11.66 -27.18
CA ASN A 293 -18.58 10.47 -26.57
C ASN A 293 -19.31 10.16 -25.25
N ARG A 294 -20.53 9.64 -25.40
CA ARG A 294 -21.43 9.31 -24.30
C ARG A 294 -21.54 7.80 -24.19
N MET A 295 -21.43 7.30 -22.96
CA MET A 295 -21.85 5.95 -22.63
C MET A 295 -23.31 6.00 -22.18
N LEU A 296 -24.17 5.21 -22.82
CA LEU A 296 -25.53 4.99 -22.36
C LEU A 296 -25.52 3.81 -21.38
N GLN A 297 -25.96 4.03 -20.15
CA GLN A 297 -26.03 3.02 -19.09
C GLN A 297 -27.41 3.04 -18.43
#